data_AF-A0A813L543-F1
#
_entry.id   AF-A0A813L543-F1
#
_cell.length_a   1.000
_cell.length_b   1.000
_cell.length_c   1.000
_cell.angle_alpha   90.00
_cell.angle_beta   90.00
_cell.angle_gamma   90.00
#
_symmetry.space_group_name_H-M   'P 1'
#
loop_
_entity.id
_entity.type
_entity.pdbx_description
1 polymer ?
#
loop_
_entity_poly.entity_id
_entity_poly.type
_entity_poly.pdbx_seq_one_letter_code
_entity_poly.pdbx_strand_id
1 'polypeptide(L)'
;VTYHKSGNTLTANLVGVSSAGPLVNFLFKEPSDIKIPHSVDMVDYGEHVSVREGRAAVFPFFQAYVRTYRDLAPRAYNEAEPYLFQLSSPVQAAKRQLQEMMAAGAGRMVHLVRKPSDMLVSGYRYHSQRSWDTTEVWEDFKDPPSCLSCDHQAWLQIFGRRKFLCSYGELMRNVSVDEGLEIELLRSRWDIMKMVRNVRSWYDNPQILQISLENFVADFEGTLLCIGRFLLNKPPPEYIDPAKIQRLLNESRDLDIEYIRRKCQKLHAVDSGARCHDPFDILSHASSGSSKKAIQAALARRTGDLLNFLGPADSMVEAAIMDSATAAHFGCPRKAFGQFQQDFSFDSHCQQHYCQKQQ
;
A
#
# COMPACT_ATOMS: atom_id res chain seq x y z
N VAL A 1 27.01 1.67 -8.84
CA VAL A 1 26.57 0.83 -7.72
C VAL A 1 25.08 1.02 -7.56
N THR A 2 24.29 -0.04 -7.76
CA THR A 2 22.83 0.04 -7.63
C THR A 2 22.44 -0.67 -6.34
N TYR A 3 21.77 0.05 -5.43
CA TYR A 3 21.29 -0.53 -4.18
C TYR A 3 19.93 -1.19 -4.40
N HIS A 4 19.86 -2.50 -4.17
CA HIS A 4 18.61 -3.25 -4.21
C HIS A 4 17.98 -3.33 -2.81
N LYS A 5 16.63 -3.34 -2.74
CA LYS A 5 15.85 -3.41 -1.49
C LYS A 5 16.13 -4.67 -0.64
N SER A 6 16.84 -5.66 -1.16
CA SER A 6 17.24 -6.88 -0.44
C SER A 6 18.52 -6.75 0.38
N GLY A 7 19.18 -5.58 0.39
CA GLY A 7 20.51 -5.41 1.01
C GLY A 7 21.67 -5.99 0.20
N ASN A 8 21.40 -6.49 -1.02
CA ASN A 8 22.45 -6.93 -1.94
C ASN A 8 23.00 -5.74 -2.73
N THR A 9 24.31 -5.56 -2.67
CA THR A 9 25.05 -4.57 -3.46
C THR A 9 25.52 -5.22 -4.76
N LEU A 10 25.02 -4.75 -5.90
CA LEU A 10 25.61 -5.08 -7.20
C LEU A 10 26.70 -4.04 -7.52
N THR A 11 27.96 -4.46 -7.38
CA THR A 11 29.14 -3.71 -7.81
C THR A 11 29.55 -4.19 -9.19
N ALA A 12 29.24 -3.40 -10.22
CA ALA A 12 29.90 -3.54 -11.51
C ALA A 12 31.12 -2.62 -11.51
N ASN A 13 32.32 -3.18 -11.69
CA ASN A 13 33.52 -2.39 -11.99
C ASN A 13 33.40 -1.83 -13.41
N LEU A 14 33.11 -0.53 -13.51
CA LEU A 14 33.23 0.20 -14.76
C LEU A 14 34.72 0.35 -15.08
N VAL A 15 35.19 -0.38 -16.08
CA VAL A 15 36.52 -0.16 -16.65
C VAL A 15 36.52 1.23 -17.29
N GLY A 16 37.25 2.19 -16.71
CA GLY A 16 37.52 3.49 -17.32
C GLY A 16 37.21 4.76 -16.52
N VAL A 17 36.81 4.70 -15.24
CA VAL A 17 36.61 5.91 -14.42
C VAL A 17 37.50 5.86 -13.18
N SER A 18 38.57 6.66 -13.15
CA SER A 18 39.59 6.66 -12.10
C SER A 18 39.17 7.32 -10.78
N SER A 19 37.98 7.94 -10.72
CA SER A 19 37.36 8.37 -9.46
C SER A 19 35.83 8.34 -9.57
N ALA A 20 35.21 7.36 -8.90
CA ALA A 20 33.76 7.32 -8.79
C ALA A 20 33.32 8.25 -7.63
N GLY A 21 32.80 9.43 -7.95
CA GLY A 21 32.01 10.21 -7.00
C GLY A 21 30.71 9.49 -6.61
N PRO A 22 29.98 9.98 -5.58
CA PRO A 22 28.85 9.26 -4.99
C PRO A 22 27.63 9.07 -5.91
N LEU A 23 27.61 9.68 -7.10
CA LEU A 23 26.53 9.55 -8.08
C LEU A 23 27.11 9.57 -9.49
N VAL A 24 27.27 8.39 -10.11
CA VAL A 24 27.42 8.27 -11.56
C VAL A 24 26.04 7.98 -12.12
N ASN A 25 25.44 8.96 -12.80
CA ASN A 25 24.21 8.76 -13.56
C ASN A 25 24.52 7.86 -14.76
N PHE A 26 23.89 6.70 -14.81
CA PHE A 26 23.97 5.83 -15.98
C PHE A 26 22.94 6.29 -17.01
N LEU A 27 23.39 7.03 -18.02
CA LEU A 27 22.61 7.32 -19.23
C LEU A 27 22.90 6.22 -20.25
N PHE A 28 21.96 5.29 -20.41
CA PHE A 28 21.98 4.32 -21.50
C PHE A 28 21.25 4.96 -22.69
N LYS A 29 21.90 5.01 -23.86
CA LYS A 29 21.33 5.58 -25.09
C LYS A 29 20.52 4.53 -25.86
N GLU A 30 20.88 3.26 -25.73
CA GLU A 30 20.18 2.12 -26.34
C GLU A 30 20.12 0.91 -25.38
N PRO A 31 19.14 -0.01 -25.51
CA PRO A 31 19.07 -1.25 -24.73
C PRO A 31 20.31 -2.16 -24.85
N SER A 32 21.08 -2.01 -25.94
CA SER A 32 22.35 -2.67 -26.24
C SER A 32 23.53 -2.16 -25.38
N ASP A 33 23.37 -1.04 -24.67
CA ASP A 33 24.41 -0.44 -23.83
C ASP A 33 24.58 -1.15 -22.47
N ILE A 34 23.69 -2.06 -22.10
CA ILE A 34 23.85 -2.92 -20.92
C ILE A 34 24.76 -4.10 -21.30
N LYS A 35 26.07 -3.88 -21.28
CA LYS A 35 27.05 -4.96 -21.29
C LYS A 35 27.30 -5.42 -19.87
N ILE A 36 26.73 -6.57 -19.48
CA ILE A 36 27.11 -7.26 -18.25
C ILE A 36 28.56 -7.73 -18.45
N PRO A 37 29.54 -7.29 -17.65
CA PRO A 37 30.92 -7.75 -17.80
C PRO A 37 30.98 -9.26 -17.62
N HIS A 38 31.74 -9.95 -18.47
CA HIS A 38 32.01 -11.39 -18.34
C HIS A 38 32.76 -11.76 -17.04
N SER A 39 33.14 -10.79 -16.22
CA SER A 39 33.92 -10.92 -14.99
C SER A 39 33.13 -10.61 -13.70
N VAL A 40 31.80 -10.61 -13.75
CA VAL A 40 31.00 -10.57 -12.50
C VAL A 40 30.98 -11.98 -11.92
N ASP A 41 31.79 -12.22 -10.89
CA ASP A 41 31.68 -13.42 -10.07
C ASP A 41 30.32 -13.41 -9.36
N MET A 42 29.43 -14.27 -9.83
CA MET A 42 28.19 -14.56 -9.13
C MET A 42 28.54 -15.54 -8.01
N VAL A 43 28.45 -15.06 -6.76
CA VAL A 43 28.58 -15.95 -5.59
C VAL A 43 27.41 -16.94 -5.63
N ASP A 44 27.75 -18.20 -5.85
CA ASP A 44 26.82 -19.32 -5.91
C ASP A 44 26.31 -19.62 -4.49
N TYR A 45 25.01 -19.39 -4.25
CA TYR A 45 24.34 -19.73 -2.99
C TYR A 45 23.71 -21.13 -3.02
N GLY A 46 24.10 -21.97 -3.97
CA GLY A 46 23.70 -23.37 -4.09
C GLY A 46 23.31 -23.70 -5.53
N GLU A 47 23.79 -24.85 -6.02
CA GLU A 47 23.47 -25.39 -7.33
C GLU A 47 21.96 -25.49 -7.54
N HIS A 48 21.38 -24.50 -8.20
CA HIS A 48 20.13 -24.65 -8.89
C HIS A 48 20.45 -25.02 -10.33
N VAL A 49 20.25 -26.30 -10.66
CA VAL A 49 20.35 -26.82 -12.02
C VAL A 49 19.54 -25.90 -12.94
N SER A 50 20.24 -25.11 -13.74
CA SER A 50 19.63 -24.34 -14.82
C SER A 50 18.85 -25.32 -15.70
N VAL A 51 17.54 -25.10 -15.83
CA VAL A 51 16.69 -25.90 -16.73
C VAL A 51 17.04 -25.65 -18.21
N ARG A 52 17.97 -24.73 -18.52
CA ARG A 52 18.42 -24.45 -19.89
C ARG A 52 19.93 -24.20 -19.98
N GLU A 53 20.67 -25.27 -20.26
CA GLU A 53 21.89 -25.26 -21.09
C GLU A 53 22.96 -24.20 -20.74
N GLY A 54 23.32 -24.03 -19.46
CA GLY A 54 24.54 -23.30 -19.09
C GLY A 54 24.60 -21.81 -19.44
N ARG A 55 23.48 -21.16 -19.82
CA ARG A 55 23.43 -19.70 -19.97
C ARG A 55 23.18 -19.07 -18.60
N ALA A 56 23.87 -17.96 -18.32
CA ALA A 56 23.59 -17.13 -17.14
C ALA A 56 22.13 -16.68 -17.16
N ALA A 57 21.28 -17.37 -16.40
CA ALA A 57 19.90 -16.99 -16.22
C ALA A 57 19.89 -15.84 -15.22
N VAL A 58 19.55 -14.63 -15.68
CA VAL A 58 19.08 -13.57 -14.77
C VAL A 58 17.98 -14.20 -13.92
N PHE A 59 18.11 -14.19 -12.58
CA PHE A 59 17.15 -14.90 -11.72
C PHE A 59 15.72 -14.53 -12.12
N PRO A 60 14.78 -15.49 -12.16
CA PRO A 60 13.38 -15.22 -12.49
C PRO A 60 12.79 -14.03 -11.68
N PHE A 61 13.20 -13.85 -10.43
CA PHE A 61 12.85 -12.65 -9.66
C PHE A 61 13.31 -11.33 -10.32
N PHE A 62 14.57 -11.25 -10.76
CA PHE A 62 15.08 -10.08 -11.47
C PHE A 62 14.43 -9.91 -12.83
N GLN A 63 14.08 -11.00 -13.53
CA GLN A 63 13.30 -10.91 -14.76
C GLN A 63 11.89 -10.36 -14.49
N ALA A 64 11.24 -10.74 -13.39
CA ALA A 64 9.91 -10.23 -12.99
C ALA A 64 9.97 -8.74 -12.70
N TYR A 65 11.00 -8.35 -11.94
CA TYR A 65 11.29 -6.96 -11.63
C TYR A 65 11.47 -6.16 -12.92
N VAL A 66 12.42 -6.55 -13.78
CA VAL A 66 12.71 -5.85 -15.05
C VAL A 66 11.51 -5.82 -16.00
N ARG A 67 10.74 -6.92 -16.13
CA ARG A 67 9.52 -6.94 -16.95
C ARG A 67 8.44 -6.01 -16.40
N THR A 68 8.28 -5.92 -15.08
CA THR A 68 7.36 -4.95 -14.46
C THR A 68 7.71 -3.52 -14.89
N TYR A 69 8.99 -3.16 -14.97
CA TYR A 69 9.40 -1.84 -15.47
C TYR A 69 9.20 -1.68 -16.98
N ARG A 70 9.48 -2.71 -17.77
CA ARG A 70 9.35 -2.67 -19.24
C ARG A 70 7.89 -2.62 -19.70
N ASP A 71 7.03 -3.45 -19.10
CA ASP A 71 5.66 -3.69 -19.58
C ASP A 71 4.66 -2.64 -19.03
N LEU A 72 5.02 -1.90 -17.97
CA LEU A 72 4.27 -0.70 -17.52
C LEU A 72 4.61 0.56 -18.33
N ALA A 73 5.72 0.57 -19.07
CA ALA A 73 6.16 1.71 -19.87
C ALA A 73 5.30 2.03 -21.13
N PRO A 74 4.66 1.08 -21.86
CA PRO A 74 4.14 1.40 -23.20
C PRO A 74 2.63 1.69 -23.29
N ARG A 75 1.87 1.69 -22.18
CA ARG A 75 0.41 1.99 -22.27
C ARG A 75 0.07 3.47 -22.14
N ALA A 76 1.06 4.34 -21.96
CA ALA A 76 0.86 5.79 -21.94
C ALA A 76 1.35 6.40 -23.27
N TYR A 77 0.38 6.72 -24.14
CA TYR A 77 0.48 7.60 -25.30
C TYR A 77 1.23 7.08 -26.55
N ASN A 78 0.52 7.23 -27.68
CA ASN A 78 1.00 6.92 -29.01
C ASN A 78 2.23 7.77 -29.37
N GLU A 79 3.24 7.07 -29.88
CA GLU A 79 4.24 7.50 -30.88
C GLU A 79 4.91 8.87 -30.66
N ALA A 80 6.11 8.84 -30.05
CA ALA A 80 7.32 9.62 -30.42
C ALA A 80 8.21 10.07 -29.24
N GLU A 81 7.94 9.68 -27.99
CA GLU A 81 8.83 10.03 -26.87
C GLU A 81 9.89 8.91 -26.64
N PRO A 82 11.19 9.21 -26.73
CA PRO A 82 12.24 8.21 -26.53
C PRO A 82 12.22 7.71 -25.09
N TYR A 83 12.25 6.37 -24.96
CA TYR A 83 12.34 5.58 -23.73
C TYR A 83 13.14 6.27 -22.61
N LEU A 84 12.47 7.07 -21.79
CA LEU A 84 13.02 7.53 -20.53
C LEU A 84 12.85 6.38 -19.54
N PHE A 85 13.86 5.52 -19.49
CA PHE A 85 14.05 4.49 -18.47
C PHE A 85 13.63 5.03 -17.09
N GLN A 86 12.49 4.57 -16.56
CA GLN A 86 12.15 4.74 -15.14
C GLN A 86 12.98 3.79 -14.29
N LEU A 87 14.31 3.92 -14.31
CA LEU A 87 15.17 3.46 -13.21
C LEU A 87 14.87 4.35 -12.00
N SER A 88 13.74 4.09 -11.35
CA SER A 88 12.98 5.02 -10.50
C SER A 88 12.64 6.31 -11.24
N SER A 89 11.36 6.66 -11.32
CA SER A 89 11.00 8.06 -11.59
C SER A 89 11.92 8.95 -10.72
N PRO A 90 12.57 10.00 -11.24
CA PRO A 90 13.27 10.97 -10.42
C PRO A 90 12.38 11.44 -9.27
N VAL A 91 11.05 11.46 -9.47
CA VAL A 91 10.05 11.72 -8.44
C VAL A 91 9.95 10.60 -7.39
N GLN A 92 10.17 9.32 -7.70
CA GLN A 92 10.22 8.24 -6.71
C GLN A 92 11.55 8.19 -5.93
N ALA A 93 12.69 8.40 -6.59
CA ALA A 93 13.97 8.56 -5.90
C ALA A 93 13.98 9.86 -5.05
N ALA A 94 13.49 10.95 -5.64
CA ALA A 94 13.23 12.18 -4.93
C ALA A 94 12.07 12.04 -3.96
N LYS A 95 11.18 11.04 -4.03
CA LYS A 95 10.08 10.90 -3.06
C LYS A 95 10.64 10.67 -1.68
N ARG A 96 11.66 9.80 -1.58
CA ARG A 96 12.35 9.56 -0.32
C ARG A 96 13.11 10.80 0.13
N GLN A 97 13.87 11.44 -0.77
CA GLN A 97 14.61 12.66 -0.43
C GLN A 97 13.68 13.82 -0.06
N LEU A 98 12.56 13.99 -0.74
CA LEU A 98 11.53 14.98 -0.48
C LEU A 98 10.83 14.69 0.84
N GLN A 99 10.50 13.43 1.12
CA GLN A 99 9.98 13.04 2.43
C GLN A 99 10.98 13.35 3.55
N GLU A 100 12.26 13.05 3.35
CA GLU A 100 13.34 13.37 4.29
C GLU A 100 13.55 14.89 4.43
N MET A 101 13.49 15.66 3.34
CA MET A 101 13.60 17.12 3.34
C MET A 101 12.40 17.79 4.03
N MET A 102 11.18 17.33 3.75
CA MET A 102 9.97 17.80 4.42
C MET A 102 10.04 17.46 5.92
N ALA A 103 10.49 16.25 6.26
CA ALA A 103 10.74 15.86 7.65
C ALA A 103 11.83 16.71 8.33
N ALA A 104 12.82 17.18 7.57
CA ALA A 104 13.86 18.10 8.03
C ALA A 104 13.39 19.56 8.11
N GLY A 105 12.11 19.85 7.82
CA GLY A 105 11.51 21.18 7.98
C GLY A 105 11.42 22.03 6.71
N ALA A 106 11.59 21.43 5.53
CA ALA A 106 11.31 22.13 4.27
C ALA A 106 9.82 22.47 4.07
N GLY A 107 8.92 21.93 4.89
CA GLY A 107 7.50 22.24 4.91
C GLY A 107 6.73 21.34 5.85
N ARG A 108 5.40 21.51 5.88
CA ARG A 108 4.50 20.66 6.67
C ARG A 108 3.96 19.49 5.86
N MET A 109 3.93 18.32 6.47
CA MET A 109 3.44 17.08 5.86
C MET A 109 2.31 16.48 6.69
N VAL A 110 1.22 16.07 6.03
CA VAL A 110 0.21 15.20 6.65
C VAL A 110 0.54 13.76 6.28
N HIS A 111 0.82 12.94 7.27
CA HIS A 111 1.07 11.51 7.12
C HIS A 111 -0.17 10.73 7.52
N LEU A 112 -0.90 10.22 6.53
CA LEU A 112 -2.03 9.33 6.75
C LEU A 112 -1.54 7.92 7.04
N VAL A 113 -1.93 7.40 8.20
CA VAL A 113 -1.50 6.09 8.70
C VAL A 113 -2.71 5.20 8.85
N ARG A 114 -2.54 3.91 8.59
CA ARG A 114 -3.58 2.89 8.79
C ARG A 114 -2.99 1.79 9.66
N LYS A 115 -3.82 1.12 10.46
CA LYS A 115 -3.36 -0.07 11.20
C LYS A 115 -2.82 -1.12 10.22
N PRO A 116 -1.63 -1.71 10.47
CA PRO A 116 -1.10 -2.81 9.69
C PRO A 116 -2.10 -3.95 9.42
N SER A 117 -2.86 -4.41 10.42
CA SER A 117 -3.87 -5.44 10.24
C SER A 117 -4.98 -5.02 9.27
N ASP A 118 -5.43 -3.76 9.36
CA ASP A 118 -6.44 -3.23 8.46
C ASP A 118 -5.91 -3.04 7.03
N MET A 119 -4.64 -2.68 6.87
CA MET A 119 -3.99 -2.67 5.56
C MET A 119 -3.97 -4.07 4.94
N LEU A 120 -3.60 -5.09 5.73
CA LEU A 120 -3.55 -6.48 5.28
C LEU A 120 -4.93 -6.97 4.82
N VAL A 121 -5.96 -6.79 5.65
CA VAL A 121 -7.34 -7.18 5.31
C VAL A 121 -7.81 -6.43 4.06
N SER A 122 -7.46 -5.15 3.92
CA SER A 122 -7.80 -4.36 2.75
C SER A 122 -7.13 -4.89 1.48
N GLY A 123 -5.82 -5.17 1.54
CA GLY A 123 -5.05 -5.70 0.42
C GLY A 123 -5.58 -7.07 -0.02
N TYR A 124 -5.86 -7.95 0.93
CA TYR A 124 -6.41 -9.27 0.64
C TYR A 124 -7.74 -9.14 -0.12
N ARG A 125 -8.66 -8.30 0.39
CA ARG A 125 -9.95 -8.09 -0.28
C ARG A 125 -9.79 -7.44 -1.64
N TYR A 126 -8.87 -6.48 -1.76
CA TYR A 126 -8.57 -5.81 -3.02
C TYR A 126 -8.13 -6.79 -4.09
N HIS A 127 -7.20 -7.70 -3.78
CA HIS A 127 -6.67 -8.64 -4.76
C HIS A 127 -7.51 -9.93 -4.93
N SER A 128 -8.32 -10.33 -3.93
CA SER A 128 -9.14 -11.55 -4.01
C SER A 128 -10.54 -11.34 -4.61
N GLN A 129 -11.12 -10.14 -4.48
CA GLN A 129 -12.52 -9.88 -4.86
C GLN A 129 -12.65 -9.20 -6.23
N ARG A 130 -11.55 -8.95 -6.93
CA ARG A 130 -11.58 -8.26 -8.22
C ARG A 130 -11.99 -9.17 -9.37
N SER A 131 -12.86 -8.61 -10.21
CA SER A 131 -13.15 -9.11 -11.53
C SER A 131 -11.94 -8.87 -12.46
N TRP A 132 -11.81 -9.73 -13.48
CA TRP A 132 -10.69 -9.73 -14.43
C TRP A 132 -10.52 -8.43 -15.21
N ASP A 133 -11.54 -7.58 -15.27
CA ASP A 133 -11.53 -6.27 -15.93
C ASP A 133 -10.98 -5.15 -15.05
N THR A 134 -10.79 -5.40 -13.74
CA THR A 134 -10.26 -4.41 -12.80
C THR A 134 -8.89 -4.81 -12.24
N THR A 135 -8.32 -5.95 -12.60
CA THR A 135 -7.00 -6.37 -12.11
C THR A 135 -5.91 -5.38 -12.50
N GLU A 136 -4.99 -5.12 -11.57
CA GLU A 136 -3.80 -4.35 -11.92
C GLU A 136 -2.94 -5.22 -12.86
N VAL A 137 -2.36 -4.63 -13.91
CA VAL A 137 -1.66 -5.37 -14.98
C VAL A 137 -0.60 -6.34 -14.43
N TRP A 138 0.09 -5.97 -13.35
CA TRP A 138 1.12 -6.79 -12.73
C TRP A 138 0.57 -8.06 -12.07
N GLU A 139 -0.70 -8.08 -11.69
CA GLU A 139 -1.35 -9.24 -11.06
C GLU A 139 -1.50 -10.41 -12.03
N ASP A 140 -1.44 -10.16 -13.34
CA ASP A 140 -1.64 -11.14 -14.41
C ASP A 140 -0.32 -11.65 -15.02
N PHE A 141 0.83 -11.17 -14.53
CA PHE A 141 2.13 -11.69 -14.97
C PHE A 141 2.34 -13.12 -14.48
N LYS A 142 2.70 -14.04 -15.38
CA LYS A 142 2.92 -15.47 -15.10
C LYS A 142 4.33 -15.97 -15.34
N ASP A 143 5.05 -15.34 -16.27
CA ASP A 143 6.39 -15.75 -16.65
C ASP A 143 7.30 -14.52 -16.63
N PRO A 144 8.14 -14.39 -15.61
CA PRO A 144 7.92 -14.87 -14.24
C PRO A 144 6.75 -14.12 -13.55
N PRO A 145 6.14 -14.69 -12.51
CA PRO A 145 5.06 -14.02 -11.79
C PRO A 145 5.56 -12.84 -10.95
N SER A 146 4.70 -11.85 -10.71
CA SER A 146 5.04 -10.62 -9.98
C SER A 146 4.14 -10.41 -8.76
N CYS A 147 4.76 -9.96 -7.68
CA CYS A 147 4.10 -9.52 -6.44
C CYS A 147 4.26 -8.00 -6.23
N LEU A 148 4.75 -7.28 -7.25
CA LEU A 148 5.09 -5.85 -7.28
C LEU A 148 6.16 -5.38 -6.27
N SER A 149 5.90 -5.50 -4.97
CA SER A 149 6.69 -4.90 -3.89
C SER A 149 7.22 -5.89 -2.86
N CYS A 150 7.13 -7.21 -3.10
CA CYS A 150 7.65 -8.22 -2.19
C CYS A 150 9.16 -8.45 -2.38
N ASP A 151 9.84 -8.88 -1.31
CA ASP A 151 11.23 -9.33 -1.42
C ASP A 151 11.34 -10.75 -2.01
N HIS A 152 12.57 -11.17 -2.30
CA HIS A 152 12.84 -12.47 -2.91
C HIS A 152 12.33 -13.64 -2.06
N GLN A 153 12.46 -13.58 -0.74
CA GLN A 153 12.01 -14.67 0.12
C GLN A 153 10.47 -14.76 0.11
N ALA A 154 9.78 -13.62 0.17
CA ALA A 154 8.34 -13.55 0.01
C ALA A 154 7.91 -14.05 -1.38
N TRP A 155 8.60 -13.66 -2.45
CA TRP A 155 8.34 -14.11 -3.81
C TRP A 155 8.43 -15.64 -3.95
N LEU A 156 9.49 -16.24 -3.39
CA LEU A 156 9.64 -17.71 -3.34
C LEU A 156 8.52 -18.37 -2.55
N GLN A 157 8.15 -17.83 -1.40
CA GLN A 157 7.08 -18.38 -0.56
C GLN A 157 5.68 -18.25 -1.18
N ILE A 158 5.43 -17.16 -1.92
CA ILE A 158 4.16 -16.91 -2.61
C ILE A 158 4.04 -17.84 -3.82
N PHE A 159 4.99 -17.78 -4.75
CA PHE A 159 4.87 -18.45 -6.05
C PHE A 159 5.43 -19.87 -6.08
N GLY A 160 6.32 -20.23 -5.15
CA GLY A 160 6.85 -21.59 -5.03
C GLY A 160 5.78 -22.65 -4.79
N ARG A 161 4.69 -22.28 -4.11
CA ARG A 161 3.51 -23.14 -3.86
C ARG A 161 2.87 -23.68 -5.14
N ARG A 162 2.96 -22.91 -6.22
CA ARG A 162 2.41 -23.25 -7.54
C ARG A 162 3.50 -23.45 -8.59
N LYS A 163 4.74 -23.74 -8.15
CA LYS A 163 5.91 -23.92 -9.02
C LYS A 163 6.10 -22.76 -10.01
N PHE A 164 5.73 -21.54 -9.61
CA PHE A 164 5.81 -20.32 -10.45
C PHE A 164 4.94 -20.34 -11.70
N LEU A 165 3.87 -21.17 -11.76
CA LEU A 165 3.04 -21.34 -12.95
C LEU A 165 1.77 -20.47 -13.00
N CYS A 166 1.47 -19.73 -11.92
CA CYS A 166 0.27 -18.89 -11.85
C CYS A 166 0.63 -17.44 -11.58
N SER A 167 -0.24 -16.53 -12.01
CA SER A 167 -0.12 -15.12 -11.67
C SER A 167 -0.54 -14.84 -10.22
N TYR A 168 -0.28 -13.62 -9.71
CA TYR A 168 -0.72 -13.24 -8.37
C TYR A 168 -2.25 -13.20 -8.26
N GLY A 169 -2.92 -12.62 -9.25
CA GLY A 169 -4.39 -12.57 -9.28
C GLY A 169 -5.01 -13.96 -9.35
N GLU A 170 -4.45 -14.87 -10.16
CA GLU A 170 -4.89 -16.27 -10.21
C GLU A 170 -4.66 -16.98 -8.88
N LEU A 171 -3.53 -16.74 -8.24
CA LEU A 171 -3.24 -17.31 -6.93
C LEU A 171 -4.28 -16.85 -5.91
N MET A 172 -4.52 -15.54 -5.79
CA MET A 172 -5.43 -14.95 -4.80
C MET A 172 -6.89 -15.38 -4.96
N ARG A 173 -7.34 -15.66 -6.19
CA ARG A 173 -8.70 -16.17 -6.46
C ARG A 173 -8.89 -17.65 -6.13
N ASN A 174 -7.81 -18.43 -6.11
CA ASN A 174 -7.85 -19.89 -6.00
C ASN A 174 -7.37 -20.42 -4.65
N VAL A 175 -7.16 -19.55 -3.67
CA VAL A 175 -6.73 -19.90 -2.30
C VAL A 175 -7.83 -19.62 -1.30
N SER A 176 -7.77 -20.30 -0.14
CA SER A 176 -8.67 -20.01 0.97
C SER A 176 -8.45 -18.59 1.53
N VAL A 177 -9.39 -18.06 2.30
CA VAL A 177 -9.24 -16.76 2.98
C VAL A 177 -7.96 -16.73 3.83
N ASP A 178 -7.72 -17.80 4.59
CA ASP A 178 -6.57 -17.88 5.49
C ASP A 178 -5.24 -17.89 4.72
N GLU A 179 -5.18 -18.63 3.61
CA GLU A 179 -4.00 -18.69 2.76
C GLU A 179 -3.78 -17.36 2.01
N GLY A 180 -4.85 -16.74 1.52
CA GLY A 180 -4.78 -15.44 0.86
C GLY A 180 -4.32 -14.32 1.79
N LEU A 181 -4.72 -14.33 3.07
CA LEU A 181 -4.20 -13.39 4.07
C LEU A 181 -2.70 -13.60 4.34
N GLU A 182 -2.23 -14.84 4.32
CA GLU A 182 -0.80 -15.14 4.49
C GLU A 182 0.03 -14.67 3.29
N ILE A 183 -0.46 -14.91 2.08
CA ILE A 183 0.14 -14.42 0.83
C ILE A 183 0.20 -12.89 0.84
N GLU A 184 -0.90 -12.23 1.24
CA GLU A 184 -0.95 -10.78 1.30
C GLU A 184 -0.02 -10.22 2.39
N LEU A 185 0.16 -10.93 3.52
CA LEU A 185 1.13 -10.52 4.53
C LEU A 185 2.54 -10.56 3.95
N LEU A 186 2.90 -11.65 3.26
CA LEU A 186 4.21 -11.77 2.62
C LEU A 186 4.42 -10.67 1.57
N ARG A 187 3.39 -10.36 0.78
CA ARG A 187 3.42 -9.27 -0.21
C ARG A 187 3.64 -7.91 0.45
N SER A 188 2.86 -7.62 1.50
CA SER A 188 2.77 -6.31 2.15
C SER A 188 3.79 -6.10 3.28
N ARG A 189 4.56 -7.14 3.66
CA ARG A 189 5.53 -7.10 4.78
C ARG A 189 6.44 -5.89 4.73
N TRP A 190 7.07 -5.62 3.58
CA TRP A 190 7.98 -4.50 3.46
C TRP A 190 7.29 -3.14 3.56
N ASP A 191 6.06 -3.03 3.06
CA ASP A 191 5.32 -1.78 3.11
C ASP A 191 4.82 -1.49 4.53
N ILE A 192 4.40 -2.53 5.27
CA ILE A 192 4.09 -2.44 6.70
C ILE A 192 5.34 -2.01 7.48
N MET A 193 6.49 -2.65 7.25
CA MET A 193 7.73 -2.29 7.94
C MET A 193 8.17 -0.84 7.66
N LYS A 194 8.03 -0.37 6.42
CA LYS A 194 8.30 1.04 6.08
C LYS A 194 7.34 1.98 6.78
N MET A 195 6.05 1.65 6.80
CA MET A 195 5.05 2.46 7.49
C MET A 195 5.38 2.57 8.98
N VAL A 196 5.61 1.44 9.66
CA VAL A 196 6.01 1.39 11.07
C VAL A 196 7.28 2.21 11.31
N ARG A 197 8.29 2.04 10.46
CA ARG A 197 9.53 2.83 10.54
C ARG A 197 9.26 4.32 10.41
N ASN A 198 8.47 4.75 9.42
CA ASN A 198 8.14 6.15 9.18
C ASN A 198 7.37 6.75 10.36
N VAL A 199 6.35 6.03 10.85
CA VAL A 199 5.56 6.43 12.02
C VAL A 199 6.46 6.69 13.22
N ARG A 200 7.39 5.77 13.49
CA ARG A 200 8.35 5.90 14.58
C ARG A 200 9.36 7.03 14.36
N SER A 201 9.94 7.13 13.17
CA SER A 201 10.95 8.17 12.89
C SER A 201 10.38 9.58 12.83
N TRP A 202 9.08 9.70 12.56
CA TRP A 202 8.38 10.97 12.46
C TRP A 202 7.51 11.25 13.70
N TYR A 203 7.63 10.41 14.73
CA TYR A 203 6.93 10.60 15.98
C TYR A 203 7.30 11.95 16.61
N ASP A 204 6.28 12.75 16.91
CA ASP A 204 6.39 14.12 17.45
C ASP A 204 7.26 15.11 16.67
N ASN A 205 7.50 14.84 15.39
CA ASN A 205 8.09 15.84 14.52
C ASN A 205 7.07 16.99 14.31
N PRO A 206 7.37 18.24 14.68
CA PRO A 206 6.42 19.35 14.59
C PRO A 206 6.04 19.71 13.14
N GLN A 207 6.76 19.19 12.14
CA GLN A 207 6.52 19.38 10.72
C GLN A 207 5.73 18.22 10.09
N ILE A 208 5.37 17.19 10.87
CA ILE A 208 4.63 16.02 10.40
C ILE A 208 3.42 15.78 11.30
N LEU A 209 2.24 15.93 10.73
CA LEU A 209 0.99 15.56 11.40
C LEU A 209 0.63 14.12 11.02
N GLN A 210 0.72 13.21 11.98
CA GLN A 210 0.29 11.83 11.80
C GLN A 210 -1.19 11.69 12.17
N ILE A 211 -2.00 11.21 11.22
CA ILE A 211 -3.45 11.03 11.39
C ILE A 211 -3.82 9.63 10.92
N SER A 212 -4.70 8.96 11.67
CA SER A 212 -5.29 7.71 11.24
C SER A 212 -6.52 7.90 10.35
N LEU A 213 -6.81 6.94 9.48
CA LEU A 213 -8.09 6.92 8.76
C LEU A 213 -9.29 6.84 9.72
N GLU A 214 -9.10 6.22 10.89
CA GLU A 214 -10.11 6.09 11.92
C GLU A 214 -10.48 7.44 12.54
N ASN A 215 -9.58 8.43 12.53
CA ASN A 215 -9.93 9.80 12.94
C ASN A 215 -11.00 10.39 12.01
N PHE A 216 -10.89 10.20 10.69
CA PHE A 216 -11.90 10.67 9.73
C PHE A 216 -13.24 9.98 9.92
N VAL A 217 -13.23 8.67 10.21
CA VAL A 217 -14.46 7.91 10.49
C VAL A 217 -15.10 8.35 11.80
N ALA A 218 -14.28 8.66 12.79
CA ALA A 218 -14.70 9.07 14.12
C ALA A 218 -15.28 10.49 14.16
N ASP A 219 -14.61 11.43 13.51
CA ASP A 219 -14.91 12.86 13.50
C ASP A 219 -14.28 13.50 12.25
N PHE A 220 -14.99 13.43 11.13
CA PHE A 220 -14.53 13.93 9.84
C PHE A 220 -14.23 15.43 9.87
N GLU A 221 -15.16 16.23 10.40
CA GLU A 221 -15.04 17.69 10.43
C GLU A 221 -13.92 18.13 11.40
N GLY A 222 -13.84 17.53 12.59
CA GLY A 222 -12.76 17.80 13.55
C GLY A 222 -11.39 17.40 13.03
N THR A 223 -11.29 16.28 12.30
CA THR A 223 -10.04 15.84 11.68
C THR A 223 -9.59 16.80 10.58
N LEU A 224 -10.50 17.24 9.70
CA LEU A 224 -10.19 18.23 8.66
C LEU A 224 -9.79 19.59 9.26
N LEU A 225 -10.47 20.01 10.33
CA LEU A 225 -10.10 21.23 11.04
C LEU A 225 -8.69 21.13 11.63
N CYS A 226 -8.34 20.00 12.25
CA CYS A 226 -6.98 19.78 12.75
C CYS A 226 -5.93 19.85 11.64
N ILE A 227 -6.19 19.21 10.48
CA ILE A 227 -5.30 19.27 9.31
C ILE A 227 -5.14 20.72 8.83
N GLY A 228 -6.24 21.47 8.72
CA GLY A 228 -6.22 22.87 8.34
C GLY A 228 -5.38 23.72 9.30
N ARG A 229 -5.56 23.54 10.61
CA ARG A 229 -4.77 24.20 11.66
C ARG A 229 -3.28 23.90 11.53
N PHE A 230 -2.93 22.64 11.36
CA PHE A 230 -1.55 22.22 11.19
C PHE A 230 -0.91 22.86 9.96
N LEU A 231 -1.53 22.72 8.78
CA LEU A 231 -0.98 23.28 7.54
C LEU A 231 -0.78 24.80 7.63
N LEU A 232 -1.72 25.51 8.28
CA LEU A 232 -1.67 26.96 8.48
C LEU A 232 -0.81 27.42 9.65
N ASN A 233 -0.29 26.50 10.48
CA ASN A 233 0.39 26.80 11.75
C ASN A 233 -0.46 27.56 12.79
N LYS A 234 -1.76 27.26 12.86
CA LYS A 234 -2.71 27.98 13.72
C LYS A 234 -3.26 27.05 14.80
N PRO A 235 -2.49 26.74 15.86
CA PRO A 235 -2.99 25.91 16.95
C PRO A 235 -4.16 26.59 17.69
N PRO A 236 -5.03 25.83 18.37
CA PRO A 236 -6.05 26.41 19.24
C PRO A 236 -5.43 27.33 20.32
N PRO A 237 -6.11 28.41 20.74
CA PRO A 237 -7.48 28.81 20.39
C PRO A 237 -7.56 29.70 19.14
N GLU A 238 -6.52 29.77 18.30
CA GLU A 238 -6.48 30.72 17.20
C GLU A 238 -7.67 30.56 16.25
N TYR A 239 -8.33 31.68 15.96
CA TYR A 239 -9.49 31.72 15.09
C TYR A 239 -9.08 31.45 13.64
N ILE A 240 -9.70 30.45 13.04
CA ILE A 240 -9.71 30.26 11.59
C ILE A 240 -11.08 30.66 11.10
N ASP A 241 -11.12 31.51 10.08
CA ASP A 241 -12.34 31.94 9.42
C ASP A 241 -13.24 30.73 9.08
N PRO A 242 -14.41 30.58 9.74
CA PRO A 242 -15.34 29.48 9.54
C PRO A 242 -15.80 29.39 8.09
N ALA A 243 -15.85 30.51 7.34
CA ALA A 243 -16.24 30.48 5.94
C ALA A 243 -15.23 29.70 5.08
N LYS A 244 -13.92 29.83 5.37
CA LYS A 244 -12.87 29.10 4.65
C LYS A 244 -12.89 27.61 4.98
N ILE A 245 -13.07 27.27 6.25
CA ILE A 245 -13.20 25.87 6.68
C ILE A 245 -14.47 25.26 6.11
N GLN A 246 -15.61 25.94 6.20
CA GLN A 246 -16.89 25.45 5.71
C GLN A 246 -16.85 25.20 4.21
N ARG A 247 -16.17 26.07 3.44
CA ARG A 247 -15.96 25.84 2.01
C ARG A 247 -15.18 24.55 1.76
N LEU A 248 -14.05 24.34 2.43
CA LEU A 248 -13.26 23.10 2.31
C LEU A 248 -14.06 21.87 2.75
N LEU A 249 -14.83 21.97 3.83
CA LEU A 249 -15.71 20.90 4.31
C LEU A 249 -16.77 20.57 3.26
N ASN A 250 -17.43 21.58 2.69
CA ASN A 250 -18.45 21.39 1.65
C ASN A 250 -17.87 20.75 0.38
N GLU A 251 -16.69 21.19 -0.06
CA GLU A 251 -15.96 20.60 -1.19
C GLU A 251 -15.49 19.17 -0.90
N SER A 252 -15.25 18.84 0.38
CA SER A 252 -14.78 17.51 0.81
C SER A 252 -15.92 16.55 1.20
N ARG A 253 -17.18 16.99 1.25
CA ARG A 253 -18.30 16.13 1.67
C ARG A 253 -18.58 14.97 0.73
N ASP A 254 -18.26 15.12 -0.56
CA ASP A 254 -18.29 14.01 -1.50
C ASP A 254 -17.20 12.95 -1.23
N LEU A 255 -16.30 13.19 -0.26
CA LEU A 255 -15.32 12.25 0.26
C LEU A 255 -15.73 11.61 1.60
N ASP A 256 -16.81 12.07 2.24
CA ASP A 256 -17.32 11.48 3.48
C ASP A 256 -17.91 10.09 3.18
N ILE A 257 -17.23 9.06 3.68
CA ILE A 257 -17.59 7.66 3.45
C ILE A 257 -19.03 7.35 3.90
N GLU A 258 -19.51 7.95 4.99
CA GLU A 258 -20.88 7.73 5.47
C GLU A 258 -21.92 8.46 4.62
N TYR A 259 -21.58 9.66 4.14
CA TYR A 259 -22.41 10.35 3.15
C TYR A 259 -22.51 9.53 1.85
N ILE A 260 -21.37 9.06 1.34
CA ILE A 260 -21.29 8.21 0.15
C ILE A 260 -22.11 6.93 0.33
N ARG A 261 -21.92 6.20 1.44
CA ARG A 261 -22.67 4.97 1.75
C ARG A 261 -24.18 5.21 1.72
N ARG A 262 -24.66 6.26 2.37
CA ARG A 262 -26.08 6.62 2.38
C ARG A 262 -26.60 6.97 0.98
N LYS A 263 -25.80 7.68 0.18
CA LYS A 263 -26.14 8.02 -1.21
C LYS A 263 -26.27 6.74 -2.07
N CYS A 264 -25.32 5.82 -1.96
CA CYS A 264 -25.37 4.51 -2.63
C CYS A 264 -26.58 3.68 -2.19
N GLN A 265 -26.85 3.58 -0.89
CA GLN A 265 -28.02 2.85 -0.37
C GLN A 265 -29.34 3.40 -0.93
N LYS A 266 -29.47 4.73 -1.02
CA LYS A 266 -30.66 5.36 -1.62
C LYS A 266 -30.81 5.04 -3.10
N LEU A 267 -29.72 5.01 -3.87
CA LEU A 267 -29.76 4.65 -5.29
C LEU A 267 -30.24 3.21 -5.49
N HIS A 268 -29.74 2.27 -4.67
CA HIS A 268 -30.18 0.87 -4.70
C HIS A 268 -31.65 0.67 -4.31
N ALA A 269 -32.21 1.53 -3.46
CA ALA A 269 -33.62 1.47 -3.09
C ALA A 269 -34.56 1.88 -4.24
N VAL A 270 -34.07 2.69 -5.19
CA VAL A 270 -34.85 3.21 -6.32
C VAL A 270 -34.75 2.31 -7.54
N ASP A 271 -33.57 1.72 -7.79
CA ASP A 271 -33.35 0.84 -8.92
C ASP A 271 -32.48 -0.36 -8.50
N SER A 272 -33.11 -1.54 -8.47
CA SER A 272 -32.44 -2.82 -8.17
C SER A 272 -31.33 -3.20 -9.16
N GLY A 273 -31.28 -2.55 -10.33
CA GLY A 273 -30.24 -2.70 -11.35
C GLY A 273 -29.14 -1.63 -11.30
N ALA A 274 -29.35 -0.52 -10.58
CA ALA A 274 -28.35 0.54 -10.44
C ALA A 274 -27.21 0.05 -9.56
N ARG A 275 -26.20 -0.52 -10.19
CA ARG A 275 -24.94 -0.82 -9.52
C ARG A 275 -24.18 0.50 -9.35
N CYS A 276 -23.66 0.74 -8.15
CA CYS A 276 -22.78 1.88 -7.88
C CYS A 276 -21.43 1.68 -8.58
N HIS A 277 -21.39 1.65 -9.92
CA HIS A 277 -20.24 1.11 -10.64
C HIS A 277 -19.14 2.12 -11.03
N ASP A 278 -19.37 3.43 -11.10
CA ASP A 278 -18.45 4.25 -11.92
C ASP A 278 -17.54 5.26 -11.20
N PRO A 279 -17.66 5.43 -9.87
CA PRO A 279 -16.45 5.65 -9.03
C PRO A 279 -16.49 4.87 -7.71
N PHE A 280 -17.62 4.23 -7.40
CA PHE A 280 -17.87 3.58 -6.11
C PHE A 280 -17.38 2.11 -6.05
N ASP A 281 -16.90 1.53 -7.16
CA ASP A 281 -16.19 0.25 -7.10
C ASP A 281 -14.87 0.36 -6.31
N ILE A 282 -14.25 1.55 -6.28
CA ILE A 282 -13.13 1.84 -5.37
C ILE A 282 -13.57 1.76 -3.89
N LEU A 283 -14.86 1.99 -3.62
CA LEU A 283 -15.47 1.91 -2.30
C LEU A 283 -16.16 0.56 -2.02
N SER A 284 -16.17 -0.39 -2.97
CA SER A 284 -16.52 -1.79 -2.70
C SER A 284 -15.60 -2.42 -1.63
N HIS A 285 -14.38 -1.88 -1.50
CA HIS A 285 -13.44 -2.21 -0.42
C HIS A 285 -13.86 -1.64 0.94
N ALA A 286 -14.70 -0.60 0.98
CA ALA A 286 -15.32 -0.07 2.19
C ALA A 286 -16.57 -0.88 2.60
N SER A 287 -16.47 -2.22 2.54
CA SER A 287 -17.57 -3.15 2.81
C SER A 287 -18.34 -2.81 4.07
N SER A 288 -19.56 -3.34 4.15
CA SER A 288 -20.26 -3.51 5.41
C SER A 288 -19.30 -4.02 6.49
N GLY A 289 -19.43 -3.47 7.70
CA GLY A 289 -18.54 -3.83 8.82
C GLY A 289 -18.54 -5.33 9.11
N SER A 290 -19.57 -6.08 8.71
CA SER A 290 -19.67 -7.53 8.91
C SER A 290 -18.62 -8.35 8.13
N SER A 291 -18.37 -8.03 6.85
CA SER A 291 -17.37 -8.76 6.04
C SER A 291 -15.94 -8.50 6.54
N LYS A 292 -15.61 -7.23 6.85
CA LYS A 292 -14.35 -6.87 7.50
C LYS A 292 -14.18 -7.60 8.83
N LYS A 293 -15.21 -7.61 9.68
CA LYS A 293 -15.19 -8.31 10.98
C LYS A 293 -14.96 -9.82 10.83
N ALA A 294 -15.58 -10.47 9.84
CA ALA A 294 -15.39 -11.90 9.61
C ALA A 294 -13.93 -12.23 9.21
N ILE A 295 -13.33 -11.41 8.34
CA ILE A 295 -11.94 -11.58 7.92
C ILE A 295 -10.97 -11.23 9.06
N GLN A 296 -11.25 -10.17 9.83
CA GLN A 296 -10.50 -9.86 11.04
C GLN A 296 -10.61 -10.97 12.09
N ALA A 297 -11.77 -11.61 12.23
CA ALA A 297 -11.92 -12.77 13.11
C ALA A 297 -11.11 -13.97 12.60
N ALA A 298 -11.06 -14.20 11.29
CA ALA A 298 -10.18 -15.21 10.69
C ALA A 298 -8.70 -14.90 10.99
N LEU A 299 -8.30 -13.63 10.85
CA LEU A 299 -6.97 -13.13 11.21
C LEU A 299 -6.64 -13.40 12.68
N ALA A 300 -7.57 -13.08 13.58
CA ALA A 300 -7.39 -13.21 15.04
C ALA A 300 -7.36 -14.67 15.51
N ARG A 301 -8.06 -15.60 14.82
CA ARG A 301 -8.03 -17.03 15.14
C ARG A 301 -6.67 -17.68 14.86
N ARG A 302 -5.80 -17.04 14.07
CA ARG A 302 -4.45 -17.56 13.81
C ARG A 302 -3.53 -17.25 14.98
N THR A 303 -3.23 -18.26 15.80
CA THR A 303 -2.17 -18.23 16.79
C THR A 303 -0.82 -18.54 16.11
N GLY A 304 -0.01 -17.52 15.81
CA GLY A 304 1.31 -17.69 15.17
C GLY A 304 1.98 -16.39 14.74
N ASP A 305 2.96 -16.50 13.84
CA ASP A 305 3.83 -15.42 13.31
C ASP A 305 3.07 -14.16 12.86
N LEU A 306 1.85 -14.33 12.38
CA LEU A 306 0.97 -13.25 11.94
C LEU A 306 0.62 -12.28 13.08
N LEU A 307 0.21 -12.81 14.23
CA LEU A 307 -0.09 -12.01 15.43
C LEU A 307 1.19 -11.45 16.05
N ASN A 308 2.28 -12.22 16.01
CA ASN A 308 3.58 -11.78 16.53
C ASN A 308 4.17 -10.61 15.73
N PHE A 309 3.87 -10.53 14.43
CA PHE A 309 4.28 -9.41 13.59
C PHE A 309 3.28 -8.23 13.63
N LEU A 310 1.99 -8.51 13.42
CA LEU A 310 0.98 -7.46 13.29
C LEU A 310 0.57 -6.84 14.62
N GLY A 311 0.46 -7.63 15.69
CA GLY A 311 0.03 -7.13 17.00
C GLY A 311 0.92 -6.01 17.52
N PRO A 312 2.24 -6.23 17.66
CA PRO A 312 3.17 -5.17 18.06
C PRO A 312 3.19 -3.98 17.10
N ALA A 313 3.05 -4.22 15.79
CA ALA A 313 3.02 -3.16 14.79
C ALA A 313 1.76 -2.29 14.92
N ASP A 314 0.59 -2.91 15.10
CA ASP A 314 -0.68 -2.23 15.34
C ASP A 314 -0.59 -1.40 16.63
N SER A 315 -0.17 -2.00 17.75
CA SER A 315 -0.05 -1.29 19.03
C SER A 315 0.90 -0.11 18.96
N MET A 316 2.04 -0.26 18.26
CA MET A 316 3.00 0.83 18.09
C MET A 316 2.42 1.97 17.24
N VAL A 317 1.73 1.65 16.14
CA VAL A 317 1.09 2.66 15.29
C VAL A 317 -0.02 3.38 16.05
N GLU A 318 -0.84 2.66 16.80
CA GLU A 318 -1.91 3.24 17.60
C GLU A 318 -1.37 4.17 18.68
N ALA A 319 -0.37 3.73 19.45
CA ALA A 319 0.27 4.55 20.48
C ALA A 319 0.88 5.82 19.86
N ALA A 320 1.59 5.68 18.74
CA ALA A 320 2.23 6.81 18.07
C ALA A 320 1.22 7.88 17.61
N ILE A 321 0.02 7.48 17.19
CA ILE A 321 -1.03 8.41 16.75
C ILE A 321 -1.76 9.01 17.96
N MET A 322 -2.09 8.20 18.96
CA MET A 322 -2.85 8.63 20.14
C MET A 322 -2.05 9.58 21.04
N ASP A 323 -0.75 9.30 21.19
CA ASP A 323 0.13 10.03 22.11
C ASP A 323 0.86 11.20 21.43
N SER A 324 0.60 11.45 20.14
CA SER A 324 1.28 12.52 19.41
C SER A 324 1.03 13.90 20.04
N ALA A 325 2.11 14.54 20.49
CA ALA A 325 2.13 15.91 20.99
C ALA A 325 1.77 16.89 19.87
N THR A 326 2.23 16.65 18.64
CA THR A 326 1.89 17.45 17.46
C THR A 326 0.39 17.43 17.19
N ALA A 327 -0.23 16.24 17.16
CA ALA A 327 -1.68 16.13 16.97
C ALA A 327 -2.46 16.84 18.08
N ALA A 328 -2.01 16.69 19.33
CA ALA A 328 -2.60 17.38 20.48
C ALA A 328 -2.50 18.91 20.37
N HIS A 329 -1.33 19.42 19.96
CA HIS A 329 -1.06 20.84 19.79
C HIS A 329 -2.00 21.50 18.78
N PHE A 330 -2.39 20.79 17.72
CA PHE A 330 -3.33 21.29 16.72
C PHE A 330 -4.80 20.93 16.98
N GLY A 331 -5.09 20.30 18.13
CA GLY A 331 -6.45 19.97 18.55
C GLY A 331 -7.10 18.85 17.74
N CYS A 332 -6.32 17.85 17.32
CA CYS A 332 -6.86 16.67 16.64
C CYS A 332 -7.77 15.85 17.58
N PRO A 333 -8.86 15.27 17.06
CA PRO A 333 -9.74 14.42 17.86
C PRO A 333 -8.99 13.15 18.31
N ARG A 334 -8.90 12.95 19.63
CA ARG A 334 -8.32 11.75 20.25
C ARG A 334 -9.44 10.75 20.48
N LYS A 335 -9.78 9.93 19.48
CA LYS A 335 -10.68 8.81 19.71
C LYS A 335 -9.87 7.55 19.90
N ALA A 336 -10.00 6.91 21.05
CA ALA A 336 -9.36 5.63 21.32
C ALA A 336 -9.85 4.59 20.30
N PHE A 337 -8.91 3.92 19.64
CA PHE A 337 -9.14 2.91 18.61
C PHE A 337 -10.09 1.75 19.02
N GLY A 338 -10.43 1.61 20.31
CA GLY A 338 -11.31 0.57 20.85
C GLY A 338 -12.78 0.96 21.04
N GLN A 339 -13.16 2.25 21.03
CA GLN A 339 -14.57 2.62 21.34
C GLN A 339 -15.56 2.27 20.21
N PHE A 340 -15.09 2.09 18.97
CA PHE A 340 -15.95 1.70 17.85
C PHE A 340 -16.47 0.26 17.94
N GLN A 341 -15.90 -0.58 18.81
CA GLN A 341 -16.31 -1.98 18.94
C GLN A 341 -17.61 -2.17 19.73
N GLN A 342 -18.02 -1.22 20.58
CA GLN A 342 -19.22 -1.37 21.41
C GLN A 342 -20.51 -0.80 20.78
N ASP A 343 -20.43 0.22 19.92
CA ASP A 343 -21.63 0.91 19.42
C ASP A 343 -22.30 0.26 18.19
N PHE A 344 -21.76 -0.83 17.66
CA PHE A 344 -22.43 -1.64 16.63
C PHE A 344 -23.07 -2.88 17.25
N SER A 345 -24.00 -2.64 18.18
CA SER A 345 -25.08 -3.60 18.49
C SER A 345 -25.90 -3.78 17.21
N PHE A 346 -25.63 -4.85 16.47
CA PHE A 346 -26.41 -5.22 15.31
C PHE A 346 -27.86 -5.44 15.73
N ASP A 347 -28.76 -4.68 15.11
CA ASP A 347 -30.20 -4.92 15.19
C ASP A 347 -30.48 -6.30 14.57
N SER A 348 -30.76 -7.29 15.43
CA SER A 348 -30.91 -8.71 15.09
C SER A 348 -32.11 -9.00 14.16
N HIS A 349 -32.88 -7.99 13.78
CA HIS A 349 -34.04 -8.14 12.90
C HIS A 349 -33.72 -8.32 11.41
N CYS A 350 -32.52 -7.94 10.95
CA CYS A 350 -32.22 -8.01 9.50
C CYS A 350 -31.83 -9.44 9.01
N GLN A 351 -31.62 -10.41 9.91
CA GLN A 351 -31.28 -11.79 9.53
C GLN A 351 -32.48 -12.72 9.30
N GLN A 352 -33.68 -12.40 9.81
CA GLN A 352 -34.83 -13.31 9.67
C GLN A 352 -35.46 -13.32 8.27
N HIS A 353 -35.32 -12.24 7.49
CA HIS A 353 -36.01 -12.15 6.20
C HIS A 353 -35.32 -12.87 5.03
N TYR A 354 -34.05 -13.27 5.16
CA TYR A 354 -33.31 -13.95 4.07
C TYR A 354 -33.23 -15.47 4.21
N CYS A 355 -33.53 -16.05 5.38
CA CYS A 355 -33.53 -17.51 5.57
C CYS A 355 -34.88 -18.19 5.27
N GLN A 356 -35.97 -17.46 5.07
CA GLN A 356 -37.31 -18.03 4.81
C GLN A 356 -37.64 -18.24 3.32
N LYS A 357 -36.70 -18.05 2.39
CA LYS A 357 -36.92 -18.30 0.94
C LYS A 357 -36.20 -19.54 0.39
N GLN A 358 -35.64 -20.38 1.26
CA GLN A 358 -35.03 -21.67 0.86
C GLN A 358 -35.44 -22.86 1.75
N GLN A 359 -36.63 -22.79 2.35
CA GLN A 359 -37.41 -23.95 2.78
C GLN A 359 -38.75 -23.87 2.05
#